data_AF-A0A3S0TUT6-F1
#
_entry.id   AF-A0A3S0TUT6-F1
#
_cell.length_a   1.000
_cell.length_b   1.000
_cell.length_c   1.000
_cell.angle_alpha   90.00
_cell.angle_beta   90.00
_cell.angle_gamma   90.00
#
_symmetry.space_group_name_H-M   'P 1'
#
loop_
_entity.id
_entity.type
_entity.pdbx_description
1 polymer ?
#
loop_
_entity_poly.entity_id
_entity_poly.type
_entity_poly.pdbx_seq_one_letter_code
_entity_poly.pdbx_strand_id
1 'polypeptide(L)'
;MGRYPFITILAKAVTKLIPGDDSLKEGNSRHLAAISMEQSPSIALGQAKEEIIKMGYLSVKGLNELLQYLLTNSNKHRETALQFKGAINSLDEKVSDYLVRISTIDFSKKEAAKYVMLIDTVREIEKIGDRFENIIDLVEHPFSHKAVPTDPWLSDLKEVFQMTIDTVDQAIIAFDHYDLEQAKEIVENKDILGKTERMLRRERVFRMNGGQGEINLVDLVTNLEKIEAHAVKLSKTIIGDCR
;
A
#
# COMPACT_ATOMS: atom_id res chain seq x y z
N MET A 1 16.43 -21.47 -24.31
CA MET A 1 15.35 -20.72 -25.01
C MET A 1 14.04 -21.04 -24.30
N GLY A 2 13.68 -20.25 -23.28
CA GLY A 2 12.44 -20.42 -22.52
C GLY A 2 11.74 -19.07 -22.44
N ARG A 3 10.73 -18.86 -23.29
CA ARG A 3 9.89 -17.66 -23.33
C ARG A 3 8.83 -17.83 -22.25
N TYR A 4 8.78 -16.95 -21.25
CA TYR A 4 7.62 -16.80 -20.37
C TYR A 4 6.76 -15.65 -20.92
N PRO A 5 5.72 -15.94 -21.74
CA PRO A 5 4.91 -14.89 -22.37
C PRO A 5 4.16 -14.01 -21.36
N PHE A 6 3.94 -14.49 -20.13
CA PHE A 6 3.20 -13.76 -19.09
C PHE A 6 3.96 -12.59 -18.45
N ILE A 7 5.30 -12.67 -18.31
CA ILE A 7 6.11 -11.58 -17.73
C ILE A 7 6.11 -10.37 -18.65
N THR A 8 6.15 -10.59 -19.97
CA THR A 8 6.04 -9.54 -20.98
C THR A 8 4.63 -8.96 -21.03
N ILE A 9 3.59 -9.76 -20.76
CA ILE A 9 2.20 -9.29 -20.73
C ILE A 9 1.96 -8.41 -19.49
N LEU A 10 2.47 -8.78 -18.31
CA LEU A 10 2.31 -7.99 -17.09
C LEU A 10 3.13 -6.70 -17.16
N ALA A 11 4.37 -6.75 -17.64
CA ALA A 11 5.19 -5.56 -17.88
C ALA A 11 4.55 -4.63 -18.93
N LYS A 12 3.93 -5.18 -19.98
CA LYS A 12 3.16 -4.40 -20.96
C LYS A 12 1.86 -3.85 -20.39
N ALA A 13 1.19 -4.55 -19.49
CA ALA A 13 -0.01 -4.05 -18.82
C ALA A 13 0.35 -2.83 -17.95
N VAL A 14 1.39 -2.96 -17.11
CA VAL A 14 1.88 -1.88 -16.25
C VAL A 14 2.39 -0.67 -17.05
N THR A 15 3.17 -0.89 -18.11
CA THR A 15 3.69 0.21 -18.97
C THR A 15 2.64 0.83 -19.89
N LYS A 16 1.55 0.12 -20.22
CA LYS A 16 0.44 0.66 -21.04
C LYS A 16 -0.63 1.36 -20.20
N LEU A 17 -0.71 1.07 -18.91
CA LEU A 17 -1.64 1.71 -17.97
C LEU A 17 -1.16 3.07 -17.44
N ILE A 18 0.15 3.35 -17.53
CA ILE A 18 0.75 4.60 -17.06
C ILE A 18 1.48 5.30 -18.22
N PRO A 19 0.77 6.01 -19.11
CA PRO A 19 1.42 6.84 -20.11
C PRO A 19 1.91 8.14 -19.44
N GLY A 20 3.23 8.31 -19.31
CA GLY A 20 3.84 9.58 -18.90
C GLY A 20 4.82 9.53 -17.72
N ASP A 21 5.08 8.36 -17.14
CA ASP A 21 6.08 8.23 -16.08
C ASP A 21 7.43 7.79 -16.67
N ASP A 22 8.11 8.72 -17.36
CA ASP A 22 9.46 8.55 -17.91
C ASP A 22 10.54 8.32 -16.82
N SER A 23 10.14 8.29 -15.54
CA SER A 23 11.00 7.92 -14.41
C SER A 23 11.04 6.42 -14.15
N LEU A 24 10.06 5.65 -14.66
CA LEU A 24 10.03 4.17 -14.60
C LEU A 24 10.70 3.55 -15.84
N LYS A 25 11.79 4.15 -16.31
CA LYS A 25 12.60 3.57 -17.38
C LYS A 25 13.07 2.18 -16.98
N GLU A 26 12.57 1.19 -17.70
CA GLU A 26 13.21 -0.07 -18.08
C GLU A 26 14.51 -0.38 -17.32
N GLY A 27 14.37 -0.63 -16.03
CA GLY A 27 15.43 -1.06 -15.14
C GLY A 27 14.88 -2.21 -14.32
N ASN A 28 15.24 -3.43 -14.71
CA ASN A 28 15.44 -4.50 -13.73
C ASN A 28 14.22 -5.25 -13.14
N SER A 29 13.06 -5.37 -13.81
CA SER A 29 12.13 -6.51 -13.49
C SER A 29 12.62 -7.87 -14.04
N ARG A 30 13.93 -8.01 -14.31
CA ARG A 30 14.60 -9.26 -14.69
C ARG A 30 15.29 -9.98 -13.51
N HIS A 31 15.27 -9.43 -12.30
CA HIS A 31 16.22 -9.85 -11.26
C HIS A 31 15.83 -11.11 -10.47
N LEU A 32 14.54 -11.40 -10.27
CA LEU A 32 14.15 -12.59 -9.47
C LEU A 32 14.30 -13.92 -10.23
N ALA A 33 14.53 -13.90 -11.55
CA ALA A 33 14.46 -15.08 -12.41
C ALA A 33 15.69 -15.99 -12.35
N ALA A 34 16.78 -15.57 -11.72
CA ALA A 34 17.99 -16.37 -11.65
C ALA A 34 18.54 -16.40 -10.22
N ILE A 35 18.00 -17.30 -9.40
CA ILE A 35 18.78 -17.82 -8.27
C ILE A 35 19.94 -18.58 -8.88
N SER A 36 21.09 -17.91 -9.00
CA SER A 36 22.35 -18.64 -8.87
C SER A 36 22.64 -18.69 -7.37
N MET A 37 22.81 -19.89 -6.82
CA MET A 37 23.31 -20.11 -5.46
C MET A 37 24.72 -19.50 -5.24
N GLU A 38 25.27 -18.86 -6.27
CA GLU A 38 26.52 -18.11 -6.31
C GLU A 38 26.37 -16.61 -6.01
N GLN A 39 25.14 -16.09 -5.90
CA GLN A 39 24.94 -14.67 -5.53
C GLN A 39 25.17 -14.46 -4.02
N SER A 40 25.91 -13.41 -3.68
CA SER A 40 26.10 -12.97 -2.29
C SER A 40 24.74 -12.68 -1.62
N PRO A 41 24.54 -13.02 -0.33
CA PRO A 41 23.29 -12.74 0.38
C PRO A 41 22.89 -11.26 0.32
N SER A 42 23.87 -10.35 0.39
CA SER A 42 23.65 -8.91 0.23
C SER A 42 23.06 -8.52 -1.13
N ILE A 43 23.45 -9.19 -2.23
CA ILE A 43 22.87 -8.95 -3.57
C ILE A 43 21.43 -9.46 -3.61
N ALA A 44 21.20 -10.66 -3.08
CA ALA A 44 19.87 -11.27 -3.07
C ALA A 44 18.85 -10.42 -2.28
N LEU A 45 19.23 -9.98 -1.08
CA LEU A 45 18.42 -9.08 -0.26
C LEU A 45 18.15 -7.73 -0.95
N GLY A 46 19.15 -7.19 -1.68
CA GLY A 46 18.99 -5.98 -2.47
C GLY A 46 17.94 -6.13 -3.58
N GLN A 47 17.94 -7.26 -4.31
CA GLN A 47 16.94 -7.51 -5.35
C GLN A 47 15.53 -7.64 -4.78
N ALA A 48 15.36 -8.29 -3.62
CA ALA A 48 14.09 -8.34 -2.94
C ALA A 48 13.61 -6.94 -2.54
N LYS A 49 14.50 -6.10 -1.98
CA LYS A 49 14.19 -4.71 -1.61
C LYS A 49 13.63 -3.91 -2.79
N GLU A 50 14.26 -3.99 -3.96
CA GLU A 50 13.79 -3.27 -5.16
C GLU A 50 12.36 -3.64 -5.57
N GLU A 51 12.02 -4.94 -5.50
CA GLU A 51 10.66 -5.38 -5.83
C GLU A 51 9.65 -4.98 -4.74
N ILE A 52 10.06 -4.94 -3.47
CA ILE A 52 9.25 -4.45 -2.35
C ILE A 52 8.96 -2.96 -2.49
N ILE A 53 9.96 -2.15 -2.87
CA ILE A 53 9.77 -0.73 -3.15
C ILE A 53 8.75 -0.52 -4.26
N LYS A 54 8.80 -1.33 -5.34
CA LYS A 54 7.79 -1.31 -6.40
C LYS A 54 6.40 -1.62 -5.86
N MET A 55 6.24 -2.62 -4.97
CA MET A 55 4.96 -2.92 -4.33
C MET A 55 4.42 -1.70 -3.55
N GLY A 56 5.31 -1.02 -2.81
CA GLY A 56 4.99 0.21 -2.11
C GLY A 56 4.43 1.28 -3.04
N TYR A 57 5.16 1.63 -4.11
CA TYR A 57 4.71 2.64 -5.07
C TYR A 57 3.40 2.27 -5.77
N LEU A 58 3.17 0.99 -6.07
CA LEU A 58 1.89 0.53 -6.60
C LEU A 58 0.75 0.72 -5.59
N SER A 59 1.03 0.56 -4.29
CA SER A 59 0.05 0.81 -3.22
C SER A 59 -0.32 2.29 -3.16
N VAL A 60 0.65 3.20 -3.23
CA VAL A 60 0.40 4.65 -3.27
C VAL A 60 -0.42 5.03 -4.50
N LYS A 61 -0.04 4.54 -5.69
CA LYS A 61 -0.81 4.80 -6.93
C LYS A 61 -2.23 4.26 -6.84
N GLY A 62 -2.40 3.05 -6.29
CA GLY A 62 -3.70 2.44 -6.06
C GLY A 62 -4.59 3.21 -5.09
N LEU A 63 -4.04 3.70 -3.97
CA LEU A 63 -4.77 4.54 -3.02
C LEU A 63 -5.20 5.87 -3.65
N ASN A 64 -4.36 6.47 -4.51
CA ASN A 64 -4.74 7.65 -5.27
C ASN A 64 -5.92 7.37 -6.22
N GLU A 65 -5.93 6.24 -6.91
CA GLU A 65 -7.08 5.81 -7.74
C GLU A 65 -8.35 5.60 -6.90
N LEU A 66 -8.23 5.01 -5.70
CA LEU A 66 -9.37 4.88 -4.79
C LEU A 66 -9.92 6.23 -4.33
N LEU A 67 -9.04 7.21 -4.05
CA LEU A 67 -9.46 8.57 -3.74
C LEU A 67 -10.17 9.22 -4.93
N GLN A 68 -9.65 9.08 -6.15
CA GLN A 68 -10.34 9.58 -7.35
C GLN A 68 -11.67 8.87 -7.58
N TYR A 69 -11.75 7.57 -7.31
CA TYR A 69 -12.99 6.81 -7.39
C TYR A 69 -14.02 7.32 -6.39
N LEU A 70 -13.64 7.54 -5.13
CA LEU A 70 -14.48 8.15 -4.11
C LEU A 70 -15.03 9.52 -4.54
N LEU A 71 -14.20 10.36 -5.16
CA LEU A 71 -14.58 11.74 -5.54
C LEU A 71 -15.44 11.82 -6.80
N THR A 72 -15.28 10.88 -7.73
CA THR A 72 -15.88 10.97 -9.08
C THR A 72 -16.90 9.88 -9.37
N ASN A 73 -16.92 8.81 -8.58
CA ASN A 73 -17.65 7.57 -8.84
C ASN A 73 -17.38 6.96 -10.23
N SER A 74 -16.19 7.24 -10.79
CA SER A 74 -15.80 6.77 -12.12
C SER A 74 -15.29 5.34 -12.08
N ASN A 75 -15.98 4.44 -12.76
CA ASN A 75 -15.58 3.03 -12.90
C ASN A 75 -14.15 2.86 -13.45
N LYS A 76 -13.63 3.83 -14.21
CA LYS A 76 -12.25 3.81 -14.67
C LYS A 76 -11.26 3.76 -13.49
N HIS A 77 -11.44 4.63 -12.50
CA HIS A 77 -10.57 4.69 -11.32
C HIS A 77 -10.69 3.43 -10.47
N ARG A 78 -11.92 2.90 -10.33
CA ARG A 78 -12.16 1.60 -9.67
C ARG A 78 -11.38 0.47 -10.34
N GLU A 79 -11.51 0.31 -11.66
CA GLU A 79 -10.83 -0.75 -12.41
C GLU A 79 -9.31 -0.61 -12.34
N THR A 80 -8.79 0.61 -12.40
CA THR A 80 -7.35 0.87 -12.25
C THR A 80 -6.87 0.53 -10.82
N ALA A 81 -7.62 0.86 -9.77
CA ALA A 81 -7.30 0.46 -8.41
C ALA A 81 -7.25 -1.08 -8.25
N LEU A 82 -8.21 -1.82 -8.83
CA LEU A 82 -8.20 -3.29 -8.82
C LEU A 82 -7.01 -3.88 -9.57
N GLN A 83 -6.56 -3.24 -10.65
CA GLN A 83 -5.35 -3.65 -11.36
C GLN A 83 -4.10 -3.45 -10.51
N PHE A 84 -4.00 -2.34 -9.77
CA PHE A 84 -2.91 -2.13 -8.81
C PHE A 84 -2.93 -3.18 -7.70
N LYS A 85 -4.10 -3.49 -7.12
CA LYS A 85 -4.25 -4.60 -6.17
C LYS A 85 -3.72 -5.93 -6.75
N GLY A 86 -4.15 -6.28 -7.97
CA GLY A 86 -3.69 -7.50 -8.63
C GLY A 86 -2.18 -7.55 -8.85
N ALA A 87 -1.57 -6.40 -9.18
CA ALA A 87 -0.12 -6.29 -9.30
C ALA A 87 0.61 -6.44 -7.96
N ILE A 88 0.08 -5.85 -6.88
CA ILE A 88 0.61 -6.01 -5.51
C ILE A 88 0.57 -7.48 -5.10
N ASN A 89 -0.58 -8.16 -5.25
CA ASN A 89 -0.70 -9.58 -4.91
C ASN A 89 0.26 -10.46 -5.71
N SER A 90 0.44 -10.17 -7.01
CA SER A 90 1.38 -10.93 -7.84
C SER A 90 2.84 -10.70 -7.47
N LEU A 91 3.18 -9.52 -6.95
CA LEU A 91 4.53 -9.23 -6.45
C LEU A 91 4.73 -9.85 -5.07
N ASP A 92 3.75 -9.77 -4.17
CA ASP A 92 3.78 -10.42 -2.87
C ASP A 92 4.12 -11.92 -3.00
N GLU A 93 3.37 -12.66 -3.82
CA GLU A 93 3.62 -14.09 -4.06
C GLU A 93 5.08 -14.35 -4.49
N LYS A 94 5.58 -13.58 -5.47
CA LYS A 94 6.92 -13.76 -6.02
C LYS A 94 8.02 -13.37 -5.04
N VAL A 95 7.83 -12.28 -4.31
CA VAL A 95 8.82 -11.78 -3.35
C VAL A 95 8.85 -12.70 -2.13
N SER A 96 7.68 -13.12 -1.63
CA SER A 96 7.56 -14.07 -0.53
C SER A 96 8.22 -15.41 -0.88
N ASP A 97 7.93 -15.98 -2.06
CA ASP A 97 8.61 -17.18 -2.55
C ASP A 97 10.12 -17.00 -2.66
N TYR A 98 10.57 -15.85 -3.17
CA TYR A 98 11.98 -15.53 -3.28
C TYR A 98 12.66 -15.44 -1.90
N LEU A 99 12.05 -14.74 -0.94
CA LEU A 99 12.53 -14.62 0.43
C LEU A 99 12.59 -15.99 1.13
N VAL A 100 11.64 -16.88 0.88
CA VAL A 100 11.70 -18.27 1.38
C VAL A 100 12.90 -19.00 0.76
N ARG A 101 13.13 -18.87 -0.55
CA ARG A 101 14.25 -19.56 -1.21
C ARG A 101 15.62 -19.08 -0.74
N ILE A 102 15.79 -17.78 -0.48
CA ILE A 102 17.08 -17.26 -0.01
C ILE A 102 17.30 -17.46 1.49
N SER A 103 16.29 -17.91 2.24
CA SER A 103 16.40 -18.22 3.68
C SER A 103 17.38 -19.35 3.98
N THR A 104 17.71 -20.17 2.98
CA THR A 104 18.66 -21.29 3.11
C THR A 104 20.13 -20.86 3.02
N ILE A 105 20.40 -19.58 2.74
CA ILE A 105 21.74 -19.02 2.64
C ILE A 105 22.20 -18.56 4.03
N ASP A 106 23.49 -18.73 4.34
CA ASP A 106 24.07 -18.21 5.57
C ASP A 106 24.10 -16.66 5.54
N PHE A 107 23.41 -16.05 6.49
CA PHE A 107 23.40 -14.59 6.68
C PHE A 107 24.35 -14.18 7.80
N SER A 108 25.07 -13.08 7.59
CA SER A 108 25.63 -12.31 8.72
C SER A 108 24.51 -11.74 9.60
N LYS A 109 24.83 -11.31 10.83
CA LYS A 109 23.83 -10.67 11.73
C LYS A 109 23.11 -9.48 11.07
N LYS A 110 23.83 -8.68 10.28
CA LYS A 110 23.28 -7.52 9.58
C LYS A 110 22.36 -7.94 8.43
N GLU A 111 22.71 -8.99 7.71
CA GLU A 111 21.88 -9.54 6.63
C GLU A 111 20.62 -10.22 7.17
N ALA A 112 20.72 -10.94 8.29
CA ALA A 112 19.57 -11.54 8.97
C ALA A 112 18.56 -10.47 9.43
N ALA A 113 19.05 -9.35 9.99
CA ALA A 113 18.18 -8.24 10.36
C ALA A 113 17.47 -7.63 9.14
N LYS A 114 18.20 -7.44 8.03
CA LYS A 114 17.59 -6.98 6.76
C LYS A 114 16.57 -7.97 6.23
N TYR A 115 16.87 -9.27 6.28
CA TYR A 115 15.96 -10.32 5.83
C TYR A 115 14.61 -10.28 6.56
N VAL A 116 14.64 -10.16 7.89
CA VAL A 116 13.44 -10.02 8.71
C VAL A 116 12.67 -8.74 8.35
N MET A 117 13.36 -7.61 8.24
CA MET A 117 12.75 -6.34 7.83
C MET A 117 12.05 -6.45 6.47
N LEU A 118 12.64 -7.16 5.49
CA LEU A 118 12.03 -7.36 4.17
C LEU A 118 10.75 -8.21 4.24
N ILE A 119 10.74 -9.29 5.02
CA ILE A 119 9.54 -10.12 5.23
C ILE A 119 8.42 -9.28 5.83
N ASP A 120 8.73 -8.54 6.90
CA ASP A 120 7.73 -7.73 7.59
C ASP A 120 7.20 -6.63 6.66
N THR A 121 8.08 -5.98 5.88
CA THR A 121 7.69 -4.93 4.93
C THR A 121 6.75 -5.46 3.83
N VAL A 122 7.07 -6.60 3.22
CA VAL A 122 6.19 -7.24 2.21
C VAL A 122 4.79 -7.45 2.75
N ARG A 123 4.72 -8.02 3.96
CA ARG A 123 3.46 -8.32 4.64
C ARG A 123 2.64 -7.07 4.92
N GLU A 124 3.27 -6.00 5.42
CA GLU A 124 2.54 -4.77 5.71
C GLU A 124 2.02 -4.10 4.42
N ILE A 125 2.75 -4.18 3.30
CA ILE A 125 2.29 -3.68 2.01
C ILE A 125 1.11 -4.51 1.46
N GLU A 126 1.16 -5.85 1.55
CA GLU A 126 0.02 -6.71 1.17
C GLU A 126 -1.22 -6.38 1.99
N LYS A 127 -1.06 -6.14 3.30
CA LYS A 127 -2.17 -5.75 4.18
C LYS A 127 -2.76 -4.38 3.85
N ILE A 128 -2.00 -3.47 3.23
CA ILE A 128 -2.53 -2.23 2.63
C ILE A 128 -3.35 -2.56 1.39
N GLY A 129 -2.83 -3.41 0.49
CA GLY A 129 -3.52 -3.87 -0.71
C GLY A 129 -4.85 -4.57 -0.43
N ASP A 130 -4.95 -5.36 0.65
CA ASP A 130 -6.18 -6.02 1.13
C ASP A 130 -7.33 -5.04 1.41
N ARG A 131 -7.02 -3.76 1.65
CA ARG A 131 -8.02 -2.74 1.96
C ARG A 131 -8.70 -2.20 0.72
N PHE A 132 -8.16 -2.45 -0.47
CA PHE A 132 -8.66 -1.86 -1.71
C PHE A 132 -10.08 -2.31 -2.03
N GLU A 133 -10.34 -3.62 -2.01
CA GLU A 133 -11.69 -4.14 -2.26
C GLU A 133 -12.69 -3.65 -1.22
N ASN A 134 -12.30 -3.65 0.07
CA ASN A 134 -13.15 -3.11 1.12
C ASN A 134 -13.53 -1.65 0.85
N ILE A 135 -12.57 -0.81 0.44
CA ILE A 135 -12.83 0.60 0.10
C ILE A 135 -13.72 0.70 -1.14
N ILE A 136 -13.46 -0.09 -2.18
CA ILE A 136 -14.27 -0.12 -3.40
C ILE A 136 -15.71 -0.48 -3.08
N ASP A 137 -15.95 -1.54 -2.31
CA ASP A 137 -17.29 -2.01 -1.94
C ASP A 137 -18.05 -0.93 -1.15
N LEU A 138 -17.35 -0.23 -0.26
CA LEU A 138 -17.91 0.88 0.53
C LEU A 138 -18.27 2.10 -0.35
N VAL A 139 -17.52 2.34 -1.42
CA VAL A 139 -17.78 3.42 -2.40
C VAL A 139 -18.87 3.00 -3.41
N GLU A 140 -18.92 1.73 -3.85
CA GLU A 140 -19.89 1.17 -4.81
C GLU A 140 -21.31 1.07 -4.27
N HIS A 141 -21.43 0.87 -2.97
CA HIS A 141 -22.72 0.83 -2.28
C HIS A 141 -22.89 2.06 -1.39
N PRO A 142 -22.85 3.29 -1.95
CA PRO A 142 -22.97 4.47 -1.14
C PRO A 142 -24.43 4.57 -0.67
N PHE A 143 -24.59 4.90 0.62
CA PHE A 143 -25.84 5.28 1.26
C PHE A 143 -27.11 4.56 0.75
N SER A 144 -27.55 3.51 1.46
CA SER A 144 -28.83 2.84 1.18
C SER A 144 -30.05 3.80 1.16
N HIS A 145 -29.87 5.03 1.62
CA HIS A 145 -30.82 6.13 1.53
C HIS A 145 -30.13 7.32 0.85
N LYS A 146 -30.84 8.00 -0.06
CA LYS A 146 -30.42 9.12 -0.94
C LYS A 146 -29.91 10.39 -0.22
N ALA A 147 -29.15 10.27 0.86
CA ALA A 147 -28.49 11.39 1.50
C ALA A 147 -27.18 11.66 0.75
N VAL A 148 -27.16 12.73 -0.03
CA VAL A 148 -25.93 13.25 -0.63
C VAL A 148 -25.01 13.68 0.53
N PRO A 149 -23.72 13.25 0.56
CA PRO A 149 -22.77 13.76 1.53
C PRO A 149 -22.80 15.29 1.52
N THR A 150 -22.94 15.92 2.68
CA THR A 150 -22.84 17.38 2.74
C THR A 150 -21.39 17.79 2.46
N ASP A 151 -21.21 18.88 1.71
CA ASP A 151 -19.92 19.37 1.18
C ASP A 151 -18.76 19.38 2.22
N PRO A 152 -18.97 19.80 3.48
CA PRO A 152 -17.89 19.81 4.49
C PRO A 152 -17.31 18.41 4.80
N TRP A 153 -18.12 17.36 4.73
CA TRP A 153 -17.77 16.02 5.18
C TRP A 153 -16.98 15.24 4.14
N LEU A 154 -17.33 15.44 2.86
CA LEU A 154 -16.53 14.92 1.76
C LEU A 154 -15.14 15.56 1.77
N SER A 155 -15.05 16.85 2.14
CA SER A 155 -13.76 17.53 2.30
C SER A 155 -12.93 16.95 3.45
N ASP A 156 -13.53 16.71 4.63
CA ASP A 156 -12.84 16.08 5.76
C ASP A 156 -12.36 14.66 5.40
N LEU A 157 -13.22 13.87 4.74
CA LEU A 157 -12.88 12.51 4.32
C LEU A 157 -11.73 12.51 3.30
N LYS A 158 -11.78 13.41 2.32
CA LYS A 158 -10.70 13.60 1.34
C LYS A 158 -9.39 13.93 2.05
N GLU A 159 -9.42 14.78 3.07
CA GLU A 159 -8.24 15.15 3.84
C GLU A 159 -7.66 13.96 4.59
N VAL A 160 -8.49 13.17 5.28
CA VAL A 160 -8.05 11.95 5.98
C VAL A 160 -7.48 10.92 5.01
N PHE A 161 -8.11 10.74 3.85
CA PHE A 161 -7.62 9.84 2.80
C PHE A 161 -6.27 10.31 2.26
N GLN A 162 -6.11 11.61 1.97
CA GLN A 162 -4.85 12.15 1.49
C GLN A 162 -3.73 11.99 2.52
N MET A 163 -3.99 12.28 3.80
CA MET A 163 -3.02 12.03 4.87
C MET A 163 -2.62 10.56 4.95
N THR A 164 -3.57 9.63 4.75
CA THR A 164 -3.27 8.20 4.72
C THR A 164 -2.34 7.84 3.55
N ILE A 165 -2.58 8.41 2.36
CA ILE A 165 -1.71 8.23 1.18
C ILE A 165 -0.30 8.76 1.49
N ASP A 166 -0.22 9.97 2.02
CA ASP A 166 1.06 10.63 2.32
C ASP A 166 1.86 9.84 3.36
N THR A 167 1.22 9.31 4.40
CA THR A 167 1.87 8.45 5.40
C THR A 167 2.42 7.16 4.78
N VAL A 168 1.68 6.53 3.87
CA VAL A 168 2.14 5.32 3.16
C VAL A 168 3.35 5.66 2.28
N ASP A 169 3.28 6.76 1.51
CA ASP A 169 4.37 7.21 0.65
C ASP A 169 5.64 7.53 1.44
N GLN A 170 5.52 8.28 2.53
CA GLN A 170 6.62 8.58 3.44
C GLN A 170 7.24 7.31 4.04
N ALA A 171 6.42 6.32 4.42
CA ALA A 171 6.92 5.06 4.96
C ALA A 171 7.74 4.27 3.91
N ILE A 172 7.30 4.30 2.64
CA ILE A 172 8.03 3.67 1.52
C ILE A 172 9.34 4.41 1.23
N ILE A 173 9.33 5.75 1.22
CA ILE A 173 10.53 6.57 1.03
C ILE A 173 11.55 6.32 2.15
N ALA A 174 11.08 6.26 3.40
CA ALA A 174 11.92 5.96 4.55
C ALA A 174 12.55 4.57 4.42
N PHE A 175 11.77 3.58 3.97
CA PHE A 175 12.27 2.22 3.75
C PHE A 175 13.30 2.16 2.62
N ASP A 176 13.08 2.89 1.53
CA ASP A 176 14.01 2.92 0.40
C ASP A 176 15.37 3.52 0.83
N HIS A 177 15.35 4.63 1.56
CA HIS A 177 16.58 5.31 1.95
C HIS A 177 17.18 4.80 3.27
N TYR A 178 16.53 3.85 3.94
CA TYR A 178 16.85 3.47 5.33
C TYR A 178 16.88 4.70 6.26
N ASP A 179 15.94 5.63 6.07
CA ASP A 179 15.86 6.88 6.83
C ASP A 179 15.20 6.62 8.20
N LEU A 180 16.03 6.46 9.23
CA LEU A 180 15.60 6.22 10.60
C LEU A 180 14.86 7.42 11.21
N GLU A 181 15.23 8.64 10.84
CA GLU A 181 14.62 9.84 11.43
C GLU A 181 13.22 10.04 10.84
N GLN A 182 13.06 9.88 9.53
CA GLN A 182 11.74 9.89 8.90
C GLN A 182 10.86 8.73 9.41
N ALA A 183 11.42 7.54 9.61
CA ALA A 183 10.67 6.41 10.16
C ALA A 183 10.15 6.71 11.58
N LYS A 184 10.98 7.32 12.45
CA LYS A 184 10.56 7.75 13.79
C LYS A 184 9.49 8.83 13.73
N GLU A 185 9.67 9.82 12.87
CA GLU A 185 8.70 10.90 12.68
C GLU A 185 7.32 10.34 12.30
N ILE A 186 7.25 9.36 11.39
CA ILE A 186 5.98 8.69 11.04
C ILE A 186 5.36 7.98 12.25
N VAL A 187 6.17 7.31 13.06
CA VAL A 187 5.69 6.60 14.27
C VAL A 187 5.19 7.58 15.33
N GLU A 188 5.84 8.73 15.49
CA GLU A 188 5.48 9.79 16.42
C GLU A 188 4.25 10.59 15.95
N ASN A 189 4.15 10.86 14.65
CA ASN A 189 3.10 11.66 14.01
C ASN A 189 1.85 10.85 13.63
N LYS A 190 1.57 9.74 14.32
CA LYS A 190 0.36 8.93 14.13
C LYS A 190 -0.91 9.69 14.60
N ASP A 191 -1.26 10.76 13.89
CA ASP A 191 -2.30 11.71 14.27
C ASP A 191 -3.44 11.82 13.22
N ILE A 192 -3.66 10.78 12.40
CA ILE A 192 -4.95 10.63 11.70
C ILE A 192 -6.08 10.43 12.72
N LEU A 193 -5.79 9.80 13.86
CA LEU A 193 -6.71 9.59 14.99
C LEU A 193 -7.47 10.87 15.39
N GLY A 194 -6.81 12.03 15.47
CA GLY A 194 -7.47 13.27 15.87
C GLY A 194 -8.51 13.77 14.87
N LYS A 195 -8.27 13.63 13.56
CA LYS A 195 -9.26 13.97 12.50
C LYS A 195 -10.34 12.91 12.39
N THR A 196 -9.95 11.64 12.47
CA THR A 196 -10.86 10.51 12.51
C THR A 196 -11.83 10.63 13.68
N GLU A 197 -11.36 10.94 14.89
CA GLU A 197 -12.23 11.12 16.05
C GLU A 197 -13.25 12.24 15.82
N ARG A 198 -12.86 13.35 15.20
CA ARG A 198 -13.80 14.42 14.81
C ARG A 198 -14.83 13.92 13.80
N MET A 199 -14.43 13.13 12.81
CA MET A 199 -15.37 12.52 11.85
C MET A 199 -16.33 11.55 12.54
N LEU A 200 -15.83 10.63 13.37
CA LEU A 200 -16.63 9.67 14.14
C LEU A 200 -17.58 10.37 15.13
N ARG A 201 -17.17 11.47 15.75
CA ARG A 201 -18.03 12.27 16.65
C ARG A 201 -19.17 12.91 15.89
N ARG A 202 -18.88 13.52 14.73
CA ARG A 202 -19.93 14.14 13.91
C ARG A 202 -20.89 13.08 13.36
N GLU A 203 -20.38 11.89 13.03
CA GLU A 203 -21.18 10.75 12.61
C GLU A 203 -22.14 10.24 13.71
N ARG A 204 -21.72 10.15 14.97
CA ARG A 204 -22.63 9.85 16.10
C ARG A 204 -23.78 10.86 16.25
N VAL A 205 -23.54 12.14 15.96
CA VAL A 205 -24.58 13.19 16.00
C VAL A 205 -25.58 12.98 14.86
N PHE A 206 -25.13 12.50 13.71
CA PHE A 206 -25.97 12.21 12.55
C PHE A 206 -26.83 10.94 12.77
N ARG A 207 -26.27 9.90 13.42
CA ARG A 207 -26.96 8.64 13.77
C ARG A 207 -28.23 8.82 14.60
N MET A 208 -28.33 9.91 15.36
CA MET A 208 -29.51 10.23 16.16
C MET A 208 -30.71 10.68 15.30
N ASN A 209 -30.52 10.98 14.01
CA ASN A 209 -31.54 11.52 13.10
C ASN A 209 -31.96 10.60 11.93
N GLY A 210 -31.43 9.37 11.85
CA GLY A 210 -32.04 8.27 11.09
C GLY A 210 -31.41 7.90 9.74
N GLY A 211 -30.90 6.66 9.65
CA GLY A 211 -30.87 5.90 8.39
C GLY A 211 -29.55 5.20 8.02
N GLN A 212 -29.68 4.00 7.47
CA GLN A 212 -28.70 2.96 7.14
C GLN A 212 -27.66 3.33 6.04
N GLY A 213 -27.51 4.61 5.72
CA GLY A 213 -26.44 5.12 4.85
C GLY A 213 -25.14 5.47 5.58
N GLU A 214 -25.17 5.51 6.92
CA GLU A 214 -24.06 5.98 7.78
C GLU A 214 -22.97 4.95 8.08
N ILE A 215 -23.30 3.65 7.96
CA ILE A 215 -22.40 2.55 8.33
C ILE A 215 -21.13 2.54 7.45
N ASN A 216 -21.27 2.89 6.16
CA ASN A 216 -20.18 2.74 5.19
C ASN A 216 -19.06 3.79 5.32
N LEU A 217 -19.33 4.97 5.89
CA LEU A 217 -18.31 6.02 6.05
C LEU A 217 -17.38 5.76 7.22
N VAL A 218 -17.92 5.30 8.36
CA VAL A 218 -17.09 4.86 9.49
C VAL A 218 -16.24 3.68 9.08
N ASP A 219 -16.82 2.75 8.33
CA ASP A 219 -16.08 1.61 7.82
C ASP A 219 -14.97 2.06 6.85
N LEU A 220 -15.20 3.10 6.04
CA LEU A 220 -14.19 3.66 5.16
C LEU A 220 -13.03 4.27 5.96
N VAL A 221 -13.35 5.11 6.94
CA VAL A 221 -12.35 5.72 7.83
C VAL A 221 -11.59 4.64 8.62
N THR A 222 -12.28 3.60 9.09
CA THR A 222 -11.67 2.44 9.77
C THR A 222 -10.70 1.70 8.85
N ASN A 223 -11.00 1.60 7.55
CA ASN A 223 -10.06 1.02 6.58
C ASN A 223 -8.84 1.92 6.36
N LEU A 224 -9.02 3.25 6.32
CA LEU A 224 -7.90 4.20 6.24
C LEU A 224 -6.99 4.15 7.48
N GLU A 225 -7.56 4.08 8.69
CA GLU A 225 -6.80 3.88 9.92
C GLU A 225 -6.02 2.55 9.92
N LYS A 226 -6.59 1.48 9.34
CA LYS A 226 -5.88 0.22 9.18
C LYS A 226 -4.70 0.36 8.21
N ILE A 227 -4.87 1.07 7.10
CA ILE A 227 -3.79 1.36 6.14
C ILE A 227 -2.67 2.13 6.83
N GLU A 228 -3.00 3.22 7.54
CA GLU A 228 -2.03 4.00 8.31
C GLU A 228 -1.31 3.13 9.35
N ALA A 229 -2.03 2.26 10.07
CA ALA A 229 -1.42 1.37 11.04
C ALA A 229 -0.42 0.40 10.40
N HIS A 230 -0.65 -0.05 9.17
CA HIS A 230 0.29 -0.85 8.40
C HIS A 230 1.51 -0.03 7.94
N ALA A 231 1.32 1.23 7.52
CA ALA A 231 2.43 2.14 7.22
C ALA A 231 3.32 2.41 8.46
N VAL A 232 2.70 2.62 9.63
CA VAL A 232 3.43 2.78 10.91
C VAL A 232 4.21 1.52 11.27
N LYS A 233 3.62 0.33 11.07
CA LYS A 233 4.33 -0.93 11.31
C LYS A 233 5.51 -1.09 10.37
N LEU A 234 5.36 -0.74 9.09
CA LEU A 234 6.45 -0.70 8.13
C LEU A 234 7.57 0.21 8.64
N SER A 235 7.28 1.43 9.09
CA SER A 235 8.30 2.33 9.65
C SER A 235 9.00 1.74 10.89
N LYS A 236 8.27 1.03 11.76
CA LYS A 236 8.87 0.33 12.92
C LYS A 236 9.86 -0.76 12.52
N THR A 237 9.65 -1.43 11.37
CA THR A 237 10.62 -2.42 10.87
C THR A 237 11.97 -1.78 10.56
N ILE A 238 11.97 -0.53 10.08
CA ILE A 238 13.19 0.24 9.76
C ILE A 238 13.95 0.60 11.04
N ILE A 239 13.20 1.02 12.08
CA ILE A 239 13.76 1.40 13.39
C ILE A 239 14.36 0.17 14.10
N GLY A 240 13.80 -1.02 13.86
CA GLY A 240 14.15 -2.25 14.58
C GLY A 240 13.30 -2.50 15.83
N ASP A 241 12.22 -1.73 16.02
CA ASP A 241 11.27 -1.86 17.13
C ASP A 241 10.11 -2.81 16.75
N CYS A 242 10.44 -4.07 16.43
CA CYS A 242 9.47 -5.15 16.32
C CYS A 242 9.32 -5.86 17.68
N ARG A 243 8.64 -5.23 18.64
CA ARG A 243 8.13 -5.86 19.87
C ARG A 243 6.76 -5.33 20.26
#